data_AF-A0A836C3B7-F1
#
_entry.id   AF-A0A836C3B7-F1
#
_cell.length_a   1.000
_cell.length_b   1.000
_cell.length_c   1.000
_cell.angle_alpha   90.00
_cell.angle_beta   90.00
_cell.angle_gamma   90.00
#
_symmetry.space_group_name_H-M   'P 1'
#
loop_
_entity.id
_entity.type
_entity.pdbx_description
1 polymer ?
#
loop_
_entity_poly.entity_id
_entity_poly.type
_entity_poly.pdbx_seq_one_letter_code
_entity_poly.pdbx_strand_id
1 'polypeptide(L)'
;MAASSAVGPAGHGSIVHNTWEPHAKPHRVRGAPPCATGSASSAFRSTLGPESRLPNVYFNSLSPGSLRRLHNFTALPPPDLVELNGDASYRYVRQESSLWSELHAGRLTTSRFKDALGLRDRTAARVVGGPQAAEQGVNRAYAHLLQPLHVPPATTPRAGADVTDQRAAGAGEEAAGPGAAGRINEEARLRYNEELWAEAAAGREAEPEPGWSEADQRRISEAAALAVGAAGALRLRLLWGTLQEGAALATLGQLFPSSQLEEVGLLCLADPRPWGAEPNEIPPIGASPDALITHHLHITHADIQTARDELHASAAAPTPDATRAAARALLRRALERHTQAAAAAWAPGGAPAAPAAGNGTSSSSSSGSSTSTAPYDASYYRDRSLPLYDSGTGEAVEWLAAQLGGGAAAAAAAGVQLGGSVPAPSGSGHSAEGAGAGGGGSGGGGDVAAVVRYREIVEVKNHCPFLYKGQRKARKRGINIDYVMSDRGAVASLWPLWVPQLQAHLAAAGADSGLLLSRSLSRGVRVFRIYRDDAYLTEAFAWVRELQVGHVARKEPPGPDPWARRPGFKDFVARTVALAQGSAVVIETRTTPRVSADGTVEAVNGAGAFWKMR
;
A
#
# COMPACT_ATOMS: atom_id res chain seq x y z
N MET A 1 -39.86 64.64 17.32
CA MET A 1 -40.94 64.12 16.45
C MET A 1 -40.29 63.74 15.12
N ALA A 2 -39.74 62.53 14.93
CA ALA A 2 -40.31 61.18 14.90
C ALA A 2 -41.12 60.88 13.62
N ALA A 3 -40.46 60.21 12.65
CA ALA A 3 -41.00 59.28 11.64
C ALA A 3 -39.76 58.64 10.96
N SER A 4 -39.25 57.47 11.36
CA SER A 4 -39.77 56.09 11.27
C SER A 4 -40.09 55.63 9.84
N SER A 5 -39.09 55.05 9.17
CA SER A 5 -39.28 54.12 8.06
C SER A 5 -38.40 52.89 8.30
N ALA A 6 -39.02 51.81 8.76
CA ALA A 6 -38.41 50.51 8.96
C ALA A 6 -38.16 49.82 7.61
N VAL A 7 -36.90 49.45 7.35
CA VAL A 7 -36.53 48.49 6.32
C VAL A 7 -36.02 47.25 7.05
N GLY A 8 -36.76 46.14 6.94
CA GLY A 8 -36.43 44.87 7.58
C GLY A 8 -35.19 44.23 6.93
N PRO A 9 -34.42 43.41 7.68
CA PRO A 9 -33.26 42.73 7.14
C PRO A 9 -33.70 41.60 6.20
N ALA A 10 -33.24 41.68 4.95
CA ALA A 10 -33.33 40.58 3.99
C ALA A 10 -32.61 39.35 4.55
N GLY A 11 -33.36 38.25 4.66
CA GLY A 11 -32.89 36.98 5.17
C GLY A 11 -31.64 36.50 4.44
N HIS A 12 -30.59 36.24 5.21
CA HIS A 12 -29.43 35.51 4.74
C HIS A 12 -29.85 34.08 4.39
N GLY A 13 -29.94 33.81 3.09
CA GLY A 13 -30.02 32.44 2.58
C GLY A 13 -28.76 31.69 2.98
N SER A 14 -28.91 30.74 3.90
CA SER A 14 -27.88 29.78 4.27
C SER A 14 -27.46 28.98 3.04
N ILE A 15 -26.31 29.32 2.47
CA ILE A 15 -25.63 28.50 1.47
C ILE A 15 -25.03 27.33 2.22
N VAL A 16 -25.70 26.17 2.11
CA VAL A 16 -25.20 24.90 2.63
C VAL A 16 -23.95 24.51 1.84
N HIS A 17 -22.79 24.74 2.42
CA HIS A 17 -21.52 24.21 1.92
C HIS A 17 -21.53 22.68 2.03
N ASN A 18 -21.57 21.99 0.89
CA ASN A 18 -21.39 20.54 0.81
C ASN A 18 -19.91 20.18 1.00
N THR A 19 -19.51 19.92 2.24
CA THR A 19 -18.24 19.29 2.59
C THR A 19 -18.34 17.78 2.36
N TRP A 20 -17.93 17.33 1.16
CA TRP A 20 -17.70 15.91 0.89
C TRP A 20 -16.21 15.63 1.08
N GLU A 21 -15.84 15.19 2.29
CA GLU A 21 -14.51 14.65 2.59
C GLU A 21 -14.52 13.12 2.37
N PRO A 22 -13.48 12.55 1.74
CA PRO A 22 -13.27 11.11 1.73
C PRO A 22 -12.64 10.73 3.08
N HIS A 23 -13.45 10.72 4.14
CA HIS A 23 -13.11 10.04 5.39
C HIS A 23 -13.99 8.79 5.46
N ALA A 24 -13.38 7.64 5.70
CA ALA A 24 -14.07 6.37 5.90
C ALA A 24 -14.85 6.41 7.22
N LYS A 25 -15.95 7.17 7.28
CA LYS A 25 -16.99 6.84 8.25
C LYS A 25 -17.31 5.36 8.04
N PRO A 26 -17.37 4.51 9.09
CA PRO A 26 -17.83 3.14 8.93
C PRO A 26 -19.14 3.23 8.15
N HIS A 27 -19.29 2.39 7.11
CA HIS A 27 -20.45 2.41 6.24
C HIS A 27 -21.74 2.02 7.00
N ARG A 28 -22.22 2.90 7.89
CA ARG A 28 -23.64 3.21 7.97
C ARG A 28 -23.90 4.28 6.92
N VAL A 29 -24.61 3.89 5.87
CA VAL A 29 -25.23 4.79 4.91
C VAL A 29 -26.02 5.85 5.68
N ARG A 30 -25.45 7.03 5.96
CA ARG A 30 -26.22 8.20 6.39
C ARG A 30 -27.03 8.66 5.19
N GLY A 31 -28.30 8.29 5.22
CA GLY A 31 -29.23 8.24 4.11
C GLY A 31 -30.23 7.08 4.23
N ALA A 32 -29.96 6.08 5.09
CA ALA A 32 -31.00 5.18 5.57
C ALA A 32 -31.80 5.89 6.68
N PRO A 33 -33.14 5.96 6.61
CA PRO A 33 -33.95 6.39 7.74
C PRO A 33 -33.66 5.52 8.97
N PRO A 34 -33.89 6.01 10.20
CA PRO A 34 -33.70 5.20 11.40
C PRO A 34 -34.46 3.88 11.24
N CYS A 35 -33.81 2.78 11.59
CA CYS A 35 -34.45 1.47 11.65
C CYS A 35 -35.56 1.56 12.70
N ALA A 36 -36.78 1.84 12.23
CA ALA A 36 -37.97 1.78 13.04
C ALA A 36 -38.14 0.32 13.41
N THR A 37 -37.99 0.02 14.70
CA THR A 37 -38.48 -1.22 15.30
C THR A 37 -39.97 -1.31 14.99
N GLY A 38 -40.34 -2.24 14.11
CA GLY A 38 -41.73 -2.55 13.79
C GLY A 38 -42.33 -1.72 12.64
N SER A 39 -41.90 -1.97 11.40
CA SER A 39 -42.77 -1.78 10.24
C SER A 39 -42.29 -2.66 9.09
N ALA A 40 -43.21 -3.40 8.49
CA ALA A 40 -42.95 -4.36 7.43
C ALA A 40 -42.06 -3.76 6.34
N SER A 41 -40.92 -4.43 6.07
CA SER A 41 -39.98 -4.14 5.00
C SER A 41 -40.71 -3.90 3.67
N SER A 42 -40.91 -2.64 3.30
CA SER A 42 -41.25 -2.31 1.91
C SER A 42 -39.99 -2.58 1.09
N ALA A 43 -39.96 -3.71 0.39
CA ALA A 43 -38.88 -4.07 -0.52
C ALA A 43 -38.53 -2.85 -1.39
N PHE A 44 -37.25 -2.46 -1.41
CA PHE A 44 -36.74 -1.42 -2.29
C PHE A 44 -36.98 -1.86 -3.74
N ARG A 45 -38.14 -1.48 -4.30
CA ARG A 45 -38.45 -1.67 -5.72
C ARG A 45 -37.77 -0.55 -6.48
N SER A 46 -36.51 -0.76 -6.83
CA SER A 46 -35.91 -0.06 -7.97
C SER A 46 -36.88 -0.25 -9.15
N THR A 47 -37.45 0.86 -9.64
CA THR A 47 -38.35 0.89 -10.81
C THR A 47 -37.60 0.69 -12.13
N LEU A 48 -36.29 0.41 -12.04
CA LEU A 48 -35.42 0.13 -13.15
C LEU A 48 -35.56 -1.35 -13.49
N GLY A 49 -36.17 -1.66 -14.64
CA GLY A 49 -36.29 -3.02 -15.12
C GLY A 49 -34.92 -3.67 -15.41
N PRO A 50 -34.87 -4.99 -15.66
CA PRO A 50 -33.64 -5.74 -15.96
C PRO A 50 -32.83 -5.21 -17.18
N GLU A 51 -33.39 -4.27 -17.94
CA GLU A 51 -32.76 -3.56 -19.06
C GLU A 51 -31.96 -2.31 -18.65
N SER A 52 -31.94 -1.94 -17.36
CA SER A 52 -31.28 -0.72 -16.90
C SER A 52 -29.76 -0.81 -17.04
N ARG A 53 -29.17 0.13 -17.79
CA ARG A 53 -27.73 0.21 -18.07
C ARG A 53 -26.98 1.03 -17.02
N LEU A 54 -27.24 0.76 -15.74
CA LEU A 54 -26.50 1.45 -14.68
C LEU A 54 -25.10 0.85 -14.51
N PRO A 55 -24.10 1.68 -14.16
CA PRO A 55 -22.77 1.21 -13.79
C PRO A 55 -22.82 0.13 -12.71
N ASN A 56 -22.20 -1.04 -12.96
CA ASN A 56 -21.89 -2.02 -11.92
C ASN A 56 -20.52 -1.68 -11.31
N VAL A 57 -20.50 -1.12 -10.10
CA VAL A 57 -19.24 -0.74 -9.45
C VAL A 57 -18.47 -1.92 -8.84
N TYR A 58 -19.12 -3.08 -8.69
CA TYR A 58 -18.54 -4.34 -8.20
C TYR A 58 -18.01 -5.24 -9.32
N PHE A 59 -18.05 -4.78 -10.58
CA PHE A 59 -17.56 -5.60 -11.68
C PHE A 59 -16.06 -5.94 -11.49
N ASN A 60 -15.74 -7.24 -11.37
CA ASN A 60 -14.41 -7.75 -11.02
C ASN A 60 -13.80 -7.14 -9.74
N SER A 61 -14.63 -6.69 -8.79
CA SER A 61 -14.13 -6.37 -7.45
C SER A 61 -13.87 -7.67 -6.67
N LEU A 62 -12.90 -7.62 -5.77
CA LEU A 62 -12.62 -8.68 -4.81
C LEU A 62 -12.92 -8.13 -3.42
N SER A 63 -13.69 -8.87 -2.60
CA SER A 63 -13.97 -8.43 -1.23
C SER A 63 -12.70 -8.45 -0.38
N PRO A 64 -12.61 -7.59 0.65
CA PRO A 64 -11.55 -7.67 1.65
C PRO A 64 -11.42 -9.09 2.23
N GLY A 65 -12.54 -9.73 2.58
CA GLY A 65 -12.54 -11.10 3.10
C GLY A 65 -11.97 -12.14 2.13
N SER A 66 -12.26 -12.04 0.84
CA SER A 66 -11.67 -12.92 -0.18
C SER A 66 -10.19 -12.61 -0.41
N LEU A 67 -9.78 -11.33 -0.44
CA LEU A 67 -8.38 -10.93 -0.55
C LEU A 67 -7.54 -11.50 0.60
N ARG A 68 -8.05 -11.42 1.84
CA ARG A 68 -7.37 -11.91 3.05
C ARG A 68 -7.12 -13.42 3.06
N ARG A 69 -7.85 -14.18 2.25
CA ARG A 69 -7.69 -15.64 2.12
C ARG A 69 -6.68 -16.05 1.05
N LEU A 70 -6.16 -15.12 0.26
CA LEU A 70 -5.13 -15.43 -0.72
C LEU A 70 -3.84 -15.85 -0.01
N HIS A 71 -3.22 -16.94 -0.48
CA HIS A 71 -2.02 -17.53 0.15
C HIS A 71 -0.80 -16.58 0.19
N ASN A 72 -0.73 -15.63 -0.75
CA ASN A 72 0.34 -14.63 -0.82
C ASN A 72 -0.05 -13.28 -0.20
N PHE A 73 -1.12 -13.25 0.61
CA PHE A 73 -1.59 -12.06 1.30
C PHE A 73 -1.65 -12.30 2.81
N THR A 74 -0.95 -11.48 3.59
CA THR A 74 -0.97 -11.51 5.05
C THR A 74 -1.93 -10.46 5.58
N ALA A 75 -3.10 -10.91 6.05
CA ALA A 75 -4.16 -10.07 6.59
C ALA A 75 -3.84 -9.50 7.98
N LEU A 76 -4.41 -8.35 8.31
CA LEU A 76 -4.45 -7.87 9.69
C LEU A 76 -5.53 -8.63 10.48
N PRO A 77 -5.37 -8.86 11.79
CA PRO A 77 -6.41 -9.49 12.59
C PRO A 77 -7.62 -8.54 12.74
N PRO A 78 -8.81 -9.06 13.12
CA PRO A 78 -9.96 -8.24 13.49
C PRO A 78 -9.61 -7.19 14.57
N PRO A 79 -10.23 -5.98 14.54
CA PRO A 79 -9.86 -4.89 15.46
C PRO A 79 -9.98 -5.23 16.95
N ASP A 80 -10.85 -6.17 17.33
CA ASP A 80 -11.03 -6.61 18.71
C ASP A 80 -9.85 -7.43 19.24
N LEU A 81 -8.98 -7.94 18.36
CA LEU A 81 -7.74 -8.65 18.71
C LEU A 81 -6.51 -7.73 18.76
N VAL A 82 -6.65 -6.45 18.43
CA VAL A 82 -5.54 -5.49 18.38
C VAL A 82 -5.39 -4.78 19.72
N GLU A 83 -4.19 -4.83 20.28
CA GLU A 83 -3.76 -4.05 21.43
C GLU A 83 -3.19 -2.69 20.99
N LEU A 84 -3.74 -1.60 21.53
CA LEU A 84 -3.30 -0.25 21.22
C LEU A 84 -2.37 0.25 22.32
N ASN A 85 -1.14 0.59 21.91
CA ASN A 85 -0.14 1.22 22.76
C ASN A 85 0.75 2.14 21.91
N GLY A 86 0.32 3.39 21.77
CA GLY A 86 1.02 4.41 21.00
C GLY A 86 0.99 4.23 19.48
N ASP A 87 1.59 5.17 18.77
CA ASP A 87 1.56 5.32 17.32
C ASP A 87 2.05 4.07 16.55
N ALA A 88 3.00 3.32 17.13
CA ALA A 88 3.53 2.10 16.52
C ALA A 88 2.48 0.97 16.39
N SER A 89 1.47 0.96 17.25
CA SER A 89 0.40 -0.06 17.23
C SER A 89 -0.64 0.19 16.12
N TYR A 90 -0.75 1.42 15.61
CA TYR A 90 -1.78 1.81 14.65
C TYR A 90 -1.64 1.13 13.29
N ARG A 91 -0.46 0.58 12.98
CA ARG A 91 -0.21 -0.24 11.79
C ARG A 91 -1.04 -1.54 11.76
N TYR A 92 -1.57 -1.98 12.90
CA TYR A 92 -2.40 -3.18 13.01
C TYR A 92 -3.91 -2.89 12.93
N VAL A 93 -4.30 -1.60 12.90
CA VAL A 93 -5.71 -1.20 12.82
C VAL A 93 -6.17 -1.24 11.37
N ARG A 94 -7.10 -2.15 11.06
CA ARG A 94 -7.68 -2.30 9.72
C ARG A 94 -8.28 -1.00 9.18
N GLN A 95 -8.05 -0.71 7.90
CA GLN A 95 -8.42 0.57 7.28
C GLN A 95 -9.94 0.78 7.17
N GLU A 96 -10.73 -0.29 7.13
CA GLU A 96 -12.20 -0.19 7.13
C GLU A 96 -12.81 0.08 8.51
N SER A 97 -12.01 0.05 9.58
CA SER A 97 -12.51 0.27 10.94
C SER A 97 -12.81 1.74 11.23
N SER A 98 -13.75 1.99 12.15
CA SER A 98 -14.01 3.36 12.63
C SER A 98 -12.80 3.96 13.33
N LEU A 99 -12.08 3.14 14.11
CA LEU A 99 -10.88 3.53 14.82
C LEU A 99 -9.81 4.05 13.86
N TRP A 100 -9.56 3.37 12.73
CA TRP A 100 -8.61 3.85 11.73
C TRP A 100 -8.94 5.26 11.24
N SER A 101 -10.23 5.56 11.02
CA SER A 101 -10.66 6.90 10.61
C SER A 101 -10.54 7.94 11.71
N GLU A 102 -10.76 7.56 12.96
CA GLU A 102 -10.58 8.43 14.11
C GLU A 102 -9.10 8.82 14.28
N LEU A 103 -8.17 7.89 14.05
CA LEU A 103 -6.71 8.13 14.09
C LEU A 103 -6.20 9.20 13.10
N HIS A 104 -7.00 9.57 12.10
CA HIS A 104 -6.66 10.62 11.13
C HIS A 104 -6.93 12.04 11.67
N ALA A 105 -7.75 12.20 12.70
CA ALA A 105 -8.10 13.51 13.26
C ALA A 105 -6.86 14.21 13.82
N GLY A 106 -6.63 15.46 13.39
CA GLY A 106 -5.47 16.27 13.80
C GLY A 106 -4.11 15.79 13.28
N ARG A 107 -4.06 14.71 12.48
CA ARG A 107 -2.82 14.14 11.92
C ARG A 107 -2.64 14.55 10.46
N LEU A 108 -1.43 14.90 10.04
CA LEU A 108 -1.14 15.16 8.62
C LEU A 108 -1.04 13.83 7.87
N THR A 109 -2.13 13.45 7.21
CA THR A 109 -2.16 12.20 6.44
C THR A 109 -1.48 12.37 5.10
N THR A 110 -0.86 11.32 4.58
CA THR A 110 -0.15 11.36 3.29
C THR A 110 -1.03 11.77 2.11
N SER A 111 -2.34 11.48 2.17
CA SER A 111 -3.30 11.96 1.18
C SER A 111 -3.48 13.49 1.19
N ARG A 112 -3.31 14.14 2.36
CA ARG A 112 -3.31 15.61 2.56
C ARG A 112 -1.91 16.23 2.50
N PHE A 113 -0.85 15.45 2.44
CA PHE A 113 0.53 15.96 2.42
C PHE A 113 0.78 16.90 1.23
N LYS A 114 0.26 16.57 0.04
CA LYS A 114 0.28 17.47 -1.13
C LYS A 114 -0.44 18.81 -0.94
N ASP A 115 -1.44 18.85 -0.05
CA ASP A 115 -2.17 20.07 0.28
C ASP A 115 -1.31 20.94 1.19
N ALA A 116 -0.68 20.35 2.22
CA ALA A 116 0.26 21.04 3.10
C ALA A 116 1.45 21.65 2.33
N LEU A 117 1.93 20.94 1.31
CA LEU A 117 3.00 21.39 0.42
C LEU A 117 2.55 22.42 -0.64
N GLY A 118 1.28 22.83 -0.65
CA GLY A 118 0.75 23.81 -1.61
C GLY A 118 0.77 23.34 -3.06
N LEU A 119 0.87 22.04 -3.33
CA LEU A 119 0.90 21.52 -4.70
C LEU A 119 -0.47 21.59 -5.39
N ARG A 120 -1.55 21.75 -4.62
CA ARG A 120 -2.90 22.06 -5.11
C ARG A 120 -3.22 23.55 -5.17
N ASP A 121 -2.31 24.41 -4.71
CA ASP A 121 -2.46 25.86 -4.86
C ASP A 121 -2.34 26.25 -6.33
N ARG A 122 -2.91 27.42 -6.68
CA ARG A 122 -3.13 27.80 -8.08
C ARG A 122 -1.84 27.85 -8.89
N THR A 123 -0.76 28.36 -8.28
CA THR A 123 0.54 28.48 -8.94
C THR A 123 1.18 27.12 -9.19
N ALA A 124 1.27 26.25 -8.18
CA ALA A 124 1.90 24.93 -8.31
C ALA A 124 1.06 23.96 -9.16
N ALA A 125 -0.28 23.97 -9.01
CA ALA A 125 -1.20 23.07 -9.72
C ALA A 125 -1.14 23.23 -11.25
N ARG A 126 -0.71 24.39 -11.76
CA ARG A 126 -0.45 24.59 -13.20
C ARG A 126 0.75 23.80 -13.71
N VAL A 127 1.71 23.51 -12.84
CA VAL A 127 2.95 22.81 -13.16
C VAL A 127 2.81 21.31 -12.89
N VAL A 128 2.32 20.93 -11.71
CA VAL A 128 2.15 19.50 -11.35
C VAL A 128 0.90 18.87 -11.97
N GLY A 129 0.01 19.70 -12.53
CA GLY A 129 -1.31 19.32 -13.01
C GLY A 129 -2.30 19.10 -11.87
N GLY A 130 -3.60 19.12 -12.17
CA GLY A 130 -4.65 18.84 -11.20
C GLY A 130 -5.79 19.86 -11.20
N PRO A 131 -6.82 19.62 -10.38
CA PRO A 131 -7.90 20.58 -10.21
C PRO A 131 -7.35 21.90 -9.66
N GLN A 132 -7.62 23.01 -10.35
CA GLN A 132 -7.25 24.35 -9.91
C GLN A 132 -8.36 24.92 -9.03
N ALA A 133 -8.38 24.53 -7.76
CA ALA A 133 -9.31 25.09 -6.79
C ALA A 133 -8.50 25.75 -5.68
N ALA A 134 -8.50 27.09 -5.66
CA ALA A 134 -7.71 27.90 -4.70
C ALA A 134 -8.05 27.58 -3.22
N GLU A 135 -9.22 26.99 -2.96
CA GLU A 135 -9.68 26.58 -1.63
C GLU A 135 -9.20 25.16 -1.22
N GLN A 136 -8.53 24.42 -2.11
CA GLN A 136 -8.19 23.00 -1.90
C GLN A 136 -6.72 22.72 -1.56
N GLY A 137 -5.88 23.74 -1.42
CA GLY A 137 -4.45 23.59 -1.08
C GLY A 137 -4.17 23.79 0.40
N VAL A 138 -3.20 24.63 0.76
CA VAL A 138 -2.62 24.69 2.12
C VAL A 138 -3.67 24.98 3.19
N ASN A 139 -4.66 25.84 2.90
CA ASN A 139 -5.75 26.15 3.83
C ASN A 139 -6.56 24.91 4.24
N ARG A 140 -6.67 23.90 3.37
CA ARG A 140 -7.34 22.64 3.68
C ARG A 140 -6.53 21.79 4.65
N ALA A 141 -5.21 21.74 4.49
CA ALA A 141 -4.32 21.08 5.44
C ALA A 141 -4.32 21.82 6.79
N TYR A 142 -4.22 23.14 6.78
CA TYR A 142 -4.34 23.99 7.96
C TYR A 142 -5.63 23.70 8.75
N ALA A 143 -6.80 23.76 8.11
CA ALA A 143 -8.09 23.52 8.76
C ALA A 143 -8.20 22.11 9.36
N HIS A 144 -7.56 21.12 8.73
CA HIS A 144 -7.48 19.75 9.25
C HIS A 144 -6.60 19.64 10.50
N LEU A 145 -5.45 20.30 10.48
CA LEU A 145 -4.49 20.28 11.59
C LEU A 145 -4.93 21.09 12.82
N LEU A 146 -5.96 21.93 12.68
CA LEU A 146 -6.63 22.55 13.82
C LEU A 146 -7.56 21.59 14.57
N GLN A 147 -7.90 20.44 14.00
CA GLN A 147 -8.68 19.44 14.71
C GLN A 147 -7.85 18.85 15.86
N PRO A 148 -8.48 18.53 17.01
CA PRO A 148 -7.77 17.83 18.08
C PRO A 148 -7.18 16.51 17.57
N LEU A 149 -5.93 16.25 17.92
CA LEU A 149 -5.29 14.96 17.65
C LEU A 149 -6.05 13.88 18.42
N HIS A 150 -6.55 12.87 17.71
CA HIS A 150 -7.15 11.71 18.37
C HIS A 150 -6.05 10.76 18.83
N VAL A 151 -6.01 10.51 20.14
CA VAL A 151 -5.13 9.52 20.77
C VAL A 151 -6.05 8.52 21.49
N PRO A 152 -6.21 7.29 20.95
CA PRO A 152 -6.97 6.27 21.64
C PRO A 152 -6.36 5.97 23.01
N PRO A 153 -7.18 5.65 24.02
CA PRO A 153 -6.66 5.18 25.29
C PRO A 153 -5.86 3.90 25.07
N ALA A 154 -4.74 3.74 25.80
CA ALA A 154 -4.02 2.48 25.83
C ALA A 154 -4.98 1.38 26.29
N THR A 155 -5.04 0.28 25.55
CA THR A 155 -5.86 -0.87 25.95
C THR A 155 -5.26 -1.49 27.19
N THR A 156 -6.08 -1.77 28.21
CA THR A 156 -5.65 -2.57 29.35
C THR A 156 -5.25 -3.97 28.86
N PRO A 157 -4.07 -4.48 29.26
CA PRO A 157 -3.67 -5.84 28.91
C PRO A 157 -4.78 -6.83 29.30
N ARG A 158 -5.13 -7.75 28.40
CA ARG A 158 -6.11 -8.80 28.71
C ARG A 158 -5.60 -9.61 29.91
N ALA A 159 -6.44 -9.78 30.93
CA ALA A 159 -6.11 -10.56 32.12
C ALA A 159 -5.71 -11.99 31.70
N GLY A 160 -4.43 -12.34 31.89
CA GLY A 160 -3.86 -13.63 31.47
C GLY A 160 -2.58 -13.53 30.64
N ALA A 161 -2.19 -12.34 30.16
CA ALA A 161 -0.83 -12.13 29.68
C ALA A 161 0.13 -12.21 30.88
N ASP A 162 1.06 -13.17 30.87
CA ASP A 162 1.95 -13.46 31.99
C ASP A 162 2.95 -12.29 32.18
N VAL A 163 2.60 -11.34 33.05
CA VAL A 163 3.34 -10.11 33.30
C VAL A 163 4.58 -10.41 34.16
N THR A 164 5.61 -11.00 33.57
CA THR A 164 6.94 -11.15 34.21
C THR A 164 7.99 -10.17 33.68
N ASP A 165 7.67 -9.37 32.67
CA ASP A 165 8.63 -8.47 31.99
C ASP A 165 8.60 -6.99 32.44
N GLN A 166 8.14 -6.69 33.66
CA GLN A 166 8.06 -5.30 34.16
C GLN A 166 9.39 -4.68 34.64
N ARG A 167 10.53 -5.37 34.55
CA ARG A 167 11.81 -4.87 35.12
C ARG A 167 12.66 -3.97 34.21
N ALA A 168 12.24 -3.66 32.99
CA ALA A 168 13.05 -2.86 32.04
C ALA A 168 12.58 -1.39 31.85
N ALA A 169 11.72 -0.84 32.71
CA ALA A 169 11.17 0.51 32.54
C ALA A 169 12.11 1.66 32.97
N GLY A 170 13.42 1.44 33.04
CA GLY A 170 14.35 2.38 33.67
C GLY A 170 15.75 2.43 33.06
N ALA A 171 15.89 2.46 31.74
CA ALA A 171 17.10 2.97 31.06
C ALA A 171 16.89 2.99 29.54
N GLY A 172 17.11 4.16 28.92
CA GLY A 172 17.49 4.28 27.51
C GLY A 172 16.41 3.97 26.47
N GLU A 173 15.90 5.03 25.84
CA GLU A 173 15.01 5.01 24.68
C GLU A 173 15.72 4.63 23.37
N GLU A 174 16.72 3.73 23.43
CA GLU A 174 17.54 3.33 22.28
C GLU A 174 17.25 1.88 21.84
N ALA A 175 16.68 1.81 20.63
CA ALA A 175 16.76 0.73 19.63
C ALA A 175 16.03 -0.62 19.87
N ALA A 176 15.13 -0.88 18.91
CA ALA A 176 15.06 -2.13 18.16
C ALA A 176 14.28 -3.33 18.74
N GLY A 177 13.03 -3.10 19.13
CA GLY A 177 12.03 -4.17 19.13
C GLY A 177 10.60 -3.63 19.11
N PRO A 178 9.63 -4.35 18.54
CA PRO A 178 8.23 -4.03 18.79
C PRO A 178 8.01 -4.08 20.32
N GLY A 179 7.47 -3.00 20.90
CA GLY A 179 7.04 -3.00 22.29
C GLY A 179 6.05 -4.14 22.58
N ALA A 180 5.72 -4.40 23.83
CA ALA A 180 4.86 -5.54 24.21
C ALA A 180 3.59 -5.67 23.34
N ALA A 181 2.85 -4.58 23.13
CA ALA A 181 1.68 -4.55 22.27
C ALA A 181 1.98 -4.90 20.80
N GLY A 182 3.14 -4.49 20.28
CA GLY A 182 3.57 -4.84 18.92
C GLY A 182 3.82 -6.34 18.78
N ARG A 183 4.45 -6.99 19.77
CA ARG A 183 4.62 -8.46 19.78
C ARG A 183 3.28 -9.20 19.86
N ILE A 184 2.39 -8.75 20.75
CA ILE A 184 1.05 -9.31 20.91
C ILE A 184 0.25 -9.18 19.61
N ASN A 185 0.29 -8.01 18.96
CA ASN A 185 -0.40 -7.77 17.69
C ASN A 185 0.17 -8.62 16.55
N GLU A 186 1.50 -8.79 16.51
CA GLU A 186 2.16 -9.63 15.52
C GLU A 186 1.78 -11.11 15.71
N GLU A 187 1.78 -11.60 16.95
CA GLU A 187 1.32 -12.96 17.27
C GLU A 187 -0.15 -13.17 16.88
N ALA A 188 -1.03 -12.22 17.23
CA ALA A 188 -2.44 -12.25 16.84
C ALA A 188 -2.60 -12.24 15.32
N ARG A 189 -1.79 -11.47 14.60
CA ARG A 189 -1.76 -11.44 13.14
C ARG A 189 -1.36 -12.80 12.57
N LEU A 190 -0.27 -13.39 13.05
CA LEU A 190 0.22 -14.69 12.56
C LEU A 190 -0.83 -15.79 12.78
N ARG A 191 -1.36 -15.90 14.00
CA ARG A 191 -2.42 -16.85 14.33
C ARG A 191 -3.66 -16.69 13.45
N TYR A 192 -4.11 -15.45 13.24
CA TYR A 192 -5.27 -15.17 12.38
C TYR A 192 -5.05 -15.63 10.93
N ASN A 193 -3.84 -15.45 10.39
CA ASN A 193 -3.53 -15.90 9.03
C ASN A 193 -3.41 -17.43 8.93
N GLU A 194 -2.86 -18.09 9.95
CA GLU A 194 -2.84 -19.55 10.02
C GLU A 194 -4.27 -20.13 9.99
N GLU A 195 -5.19 -19.53 10.75
CA GLU A 195 -6.60 -19.91 10.76
C GLU A 195 -7.25 -19.67 9.37
N LEU A 196 -7.02 -18.50 8.75
CA LEU A 196 -7.54 -18.19 7.41
C LEU A 196 -7.05 -19.16 6.33
N TRP A 197 -5.76 -19.50 6.35
CA TRP A 197 -5.17 -20.44 5.39
C TRP A 197 -5.67 -21.87 5.62
N ALA A 198 -5.85 -22.29 6.88
CA ALA A 198 -6.45 -23.59 7.20
C ALA A 198 -7.89 -23.68 6.70
N GLU A 199 -8.69 -22.62 6.86
CA GLU A 199 -10.05 -22.55 6.32
C GLU A 199 -10.08 -22.58 4.79
N ALA A 200 -9.21 -21.83 4.14
CA ALA A 200 -9.10 -21.80 2.68
C ALA A 200 -8.66 -23.17 2.13
N ALA A 201 -7.68 -23.82 2.76
CA ALA A 201 -7.25 -25.18 2.41
C ALA A 201 -8.35 -26.23 2.62
N ALA A 202 -9.25 -26.01 3.58
CA ALA A 202 -10.44 -26.82 3.80
C ALA A 202 -11.59 -26.50 2.82
N GLY A 203 -11.39 -25.60 1.85
CA GLY A 203 -12.40 -25.19 0.88
C GLY A 203 -13.57 -24.41 1.48
N ARG A 204 -13.40 -23.80 2.67
CA ARG A 204 -14.43 -22.97 3.27
C ARG A 204 -14.49 -21.63 2.57
N GLU A 205 -15.66 -21.28 2.07
CA GLU A 205 -15.90 -19.95 1.51
C GLU A 205 -15.83 -18.87 2.60
N ALA A 206 -15.47 -17.66 2.19
CA ALA A 206 -15.54 -16.52 3.11
C ALA A 206 -17.01 -16.26 3.48
N GLU A 207 -17.26 -16.05 4.77
CA GLU A 207 -18.56 -15.56 5.22
C GLU A 207 -18.93 -14.28 4.45
N PRO A 208 -20.18 -14.14 3.99
CA PRO A 208 -20.60 -13.00 3.19
C PRO A 208 -20.48 -11.71 4.00
N GLU A 209 -19.58 -10.82 3.56
CA GLU A 209 -19.36 -9.53 4.20
C GLU A 209 -20.57 -8.59 3.98
N PRO A 210 -20.92 -7.75 4.97
CA PRO A 210 -21.96 -6.74 4.79
C PRO A 210 -21.68 -5.85 3.57
N GLY A 211 -22.67 -5.68 2.70
CA GLY A 211 -22.50 -4.90 1.47
C GLY A 211 -21.96 -5.69 0.26
N TRP A 212 -21.66 -6.99 0.42
CA TRP A 212 -21.14 -7.85 -0.66
C TRP A 212 -22.15 -8.89 -1.15
N SER A 213 -23.35 -8.97 -0.56
CA SER A 213 -24.45 -9.75 -1.13
C SER A 213 -24.84 -9.21 -2.51
N GLU A 214 -25.32 -10.05 -3.43
CA GLU A 214 -25.75 -9.60 -4.77
C GLU A 214 -26.77 -8.46 -4.71
N ALA A 215 -27.72 -8.56 -3.76
CA ALA A 215 -28.72 -7.52 -3.51
C ALA A 215 -28.09 -6.20 -3.05
N ASP A 216 -27.08 -6.24 -2.18
CA ASP A 216 -26.34 -5.06 -1.75
C ASP A 216 -25.50 -4.47 -2.87
N GLN A 217 -24.77 -5.29 -3.62
CA GLN A 217 -23.96 -4.84 -4.75
C GLN A 217 -24.82 -4.08 -5.76
N ARG A 218 -26.01 -4.62 -6.08
CA ARG A 218 -26.99 -3.96 -6.92
C ARG A 218 -27.46 -2.64 -6.31
N ARG A 219 -27.94 -2.67 -5.06
CA ARG A 219 -28.45 -1.48 -4.36
C ARG A 219 -27.41 -0.36 -4.27
N ILE A 220 -26.16 -0.69 -3.98
CA ILE A 220 -25.05 0.27 -3.85
C ILE A 220 -24.67 0.84 -5.22
N SER A 221 -24.58 0.00 -6.25
CA SER A 221 -24.35 0.43 -7.63
C SER A 221 -25.45 1.37 -8.13
N GLU A 222 -26.72 1.00 -7.92
CA GLU A 222 -27.87 1.83 -8.27
C GLU A 222 -27.85 3.16 -7.51
N ALA A 223 -27.62 3.14 -6.19
CA ALA A 223 -27.55 4.35 -5.39
C ALA A 223 -26.41 5.29 -5.82
N ALA A 224 -25.27 4.74 -6.21
CA ALA A 224 -24.14 5.52 -6.71
C ALA A 224 -24.42 6.12 -8.09
N ALA A 225 -25.06 5.37 -8.98
CA ALA A 225 -25.42 5.82 -10.32
C ALA A 225 -26.59 6.83 -10.33
N LEU A 226 -27.53 6.71 -9.40
CA LEU A 226 -28.65 7.64 -9.25
C LEU A 226 -28.27 8.94 -8.52
N ALA A 227 -27.06 9.03 -7.95
CA ALA A 227 -26.53 10.31 -7.49
C ALA A 227 -26.27 11.21 -8.71
N VAL A 228 -27.23 12.10 -9.00
CA VAL A 228 -27.21 12.94 -10.21
C VAL A 228 -26.13 14.04 -10.13
N GLY A 229 -25.53 14.37 -11.28
CA GLY A 229 -24.71 15.56 -11.47
C GLY A 229 -23.20 15.34 -11.30
N ALA A 230 -22.42 16.42 -11.41
CA ALA A 230 -20.95 16.36 -11.35
C ALA A 230 -20.42 15.80 -10.02
N ALA A 231 -21.07 16.16 -8.90
CA ALA A 231 -20.76 15.61 -7.58
C ALA A 231 -21.04 14.10 -7.51
N GLY A 232 -22.11 13.63 -8.16
CA GLY A 232 -22.44 12.22 -8.27
C GLY A 232 -21.44 11.42 -9.10
N ALA A 233 -20.96 11.98 -10.22
CA ALA A 233 -19.91 11.37 -11.02
C ALA A 233 -18.58 11.22 -10.25
N LEU A 234 -18.20 12.21 -9.45
CA LEU A 234 -17.04 12.10 -8.56
C LEU A 234 -17.23 11.00 -7.50
N ARG A 235 -18.41 10.95 -6.88
CA ARG A 235 -18.75 9.92 -5.87
C ARG A 235 -18.68 8.52 -6.46
N LEU A 236 -19.21 8.31 -7.67
CA LEU A 236 -19.14 7.02 -8.37
C LEU A 236 -17.68 6.60 -8.60
N ARG A 237 -16.82 7.51 -9.05
CA ARG A 237 -15.39 7.23 -9.30
C ARG A 237 -14.63 6.88 -8.03
N LEU A 238 -14.97 7.53 -6.92
CA LEU A 238 -14.31 7.27 -5.64
C LEU A 238 -14.78 5.96 -5.03
N LEU A 239 -16.09 5.68 -5.09
CA LEU A 239 -16.64 4.36 -4.72
C LEU A 239 -16.02 3.25 -5.57
N TRP A 240 -15.91 3.46 -6.88
CA TRP A 240 -15.20 2.55 -7.79
C TRP A 240 -13.76 2.31 -7.33
N GLY A 241 -13.03 3.37 -7.00
CA GLY A 241 -11.65 3.29 -6.52
C GLY A 241 -11.52 2.36 -5.32
N THR A 242 -12.35 2.59 -4.29
CA THR A 242 -12.38 1.83 -3.03
C THR A 242 -12.77 0.37 -3.25
N LEU A 243 -13.86 0.09 -3.98
CA LEU A 243 -14.32 -1.29 -4.18
C LEU A 243 -13.35 -2.14 -5.01
N GLN A 244 -12.49 -1.51 -5.80
CA GLN A 244 -11.55 -2.20 -6.70
C GLN A 244 -10.16 -2.37 -6.11
N GLU A 245 -9.92 -1.86 -4.91
CA GLU A 245 -8.63 -1.95 -4.23
C GLU A 245 -8.22 -3.40 -4.01
N GLY A 246 -9.13 -4.23 -3.48
CA GLY A 246 -8.86 -5.63 -3.22
C GLY A 246 -8.44 -6.41 -4.48
N ALA A 247 -9.13 -6.16 -5.61
CA ALA A 247 -8.80 -6.75 -6.89
C ALA A 247 -7.46 -6.23 -7.46
N ALA A 248 -7.11 -4.97 -7.17
CA ALA A 248 -5.84 -4.38 -7.58
C ALA A 248 -4.67 -5.02 -6.82
N LEU A 249 -4.79 -5.18 -5.50
CA LEU A 249 -3.79 -5.86 -4.67
C LEU A 249 -3.63 -7.33 -5.07
N ALA A 250 -4.74 -8.04 -5.29
CA ALA A 250 -4.70 -9.41 -5.81
C ALA A 250 -3.98 -9.49 -7.17
N THR A 251 -4.23 -8.53 -8.07
CA THR A 251 -3.52 -8.43 -9.35
C THR A 251 -2.01 -8.26 -9.11
N LEU A 252 -1.60 -7.40 -8.18
CA LEU A 252 -0.18 -7.19 -7.87
C LEU A 252 0.48 -8.47 -7.33
N GLY A 253 -0.23 -9.24 -6.49
CA GLY A 253 0.25 -10.54 -6.00
C GLY A 253 0.51 -11.53 -7.13
N GLN A 254 -0.29 -11.51 -8.20
CA GLN A 254 -0.06 -12.33 -9.40
C GLN A 254 1.11 -11.81 -10.26
N LEU A 255 1.35 -10.50 -10.28
CA LEU A 255 2.51 -9.93 -10.97
C LEU A 255 3.82 -10.33 -10.28
N PHE A 256 3.79 -10.53 -8.96
CA PHE A 256 4.96 -10.88 -8.15
C PHE A 256 4.70 -12.17 -7.34
N PRO A 257 4.59 -13.34 -7.98
CA PRO A 257 4.14 -14.57 -7.33
C PRO A 257 5.08 -15.07 -6.22
N SER A 258 6.35 -14.69 -6.24
CA SER A 258 7.36 -15.02 -5.22
C SER A 258 7.45 -13.98 -4.08
N SER A 259 6.54 -13.01 -4.07
CA SER A 259 6.49 -11.93 -3.07
C SER A 259 5.22 -12.05 -2.22
N GLN A 260 5.28 -11.51 -1.01
CA GLN A 260 4.16 -11.54 -0.07
C GLN A 260 3.59 -10.13 0.10
N LEU A 261 2.28 -9.99 -0.08
CA LEU A 261 1.56 -8.76 0.25
C LEU A 261 1.16 -8.78 1.71
N GLU A 262 1.14 -7.62 2.35
CA GLU A 262 0.74 -7.47 3.74
C GLU A 262 -0.29 -6.33 3.84
N GLU A 263 -1.42 -6.62 4.49
CA GLU A 263 -2.36 -5.60 4.92
C GLU A 263 -1.72 -4.75 6.02
N VAL A 264 -1.94 -3.44 5.95
CA VAL A 264 -1.38 -2.49 6.92
C VAL A 264 -2.37 -1.38 7.23
N GLY A 265 -2.39 -0.94 8.48
CA GLY A 265 -3.18 0.16 8.98
C GLY A 265 -2.51 1.51 8.78
N LEU A 266 -2.39 2.29 9.86
CA LEU A 266 -1.76 3.61 9.84
C LEU A 266 -0.30 3.51 10.33
N LEU A 267 0.65 3.70 9.42
CA LEU A 267 2.06 3.84 9.70
C LEU A 267 2.35 5.29 10.12
N CYS A 268 2.80 5.51 11.34
CA CYS A 268 3.16 6.84 11.82
C CYS A 268 4.65 7.10 11.61
N LEU A 269 4.99 8.32 11.20
CA LEU A 269 6.39 8.73 11.10
C LEU A 269 7.00 8.77 12.51
N ALA A 270 7.92 7.85 12.79
CA ALA A 270 8.51 7.70 14.12
C ALA A 270 9.50 8.82 14.46
N ASP A 271 10.37 9.20 13.52
CA ASP A 271 11.42 10.19 13.75
C ASP A 271 11.64 11.07 12.49
N PRO A 272 11.31 12.37 12.52
CA PRO A 272 11.56 13.29 11.43
C PRO A 272 12.98 13.89 11.41
N ARG A 273 13.79 13.69 12.46
CA ARG A 273 15.13 14.29 12.58
C ARG A 273 16.10 13.95 11.45
N PRO A 274 16.08 12.75 10.83
CA PRO A 274 16.90 12.46 9.64
C PRO A 274 16.68 13.44 8.49
N TRP A 275 15.56 14.16 8.46
CA TRP A 275 15.21 15.14 7.45
C TRP A 275 15.21 16.59 7.98
N GLY A 276 15.84 16.84 9.14
CA GLY A 276 16.10 18.19 9.65
C GLY A 276 14.92 18.88 10.34
N ALA A 277 13.95 18.11 10.83
CA ALA A 277 12.83 18.63 11.62
C ALA A 277 12.76 17.93 12.98
N GLU A 278 12.50 18.69 14.05
CA GLU A 278 12.23 18.10 15.36
C GLU A 278 10.79 17.57 15.45
N PRO A 279 10.50 16.54 16.26
CA PRO A 279 9.17 15.94 16.38
C PRO A 279 8.05 16.94 16.73
N ASN A 280 8.35 18.02 17.45
CA ASN A 280 7.39 19.05 17.84
C ASN A 280 7.26 20.21 16.82
N GLU A 281 8.09 20.22 15.78
CA GLU A 281 8.11 21.27 14.75
C GLU A 281 7.22 20.94 13.54
N ILE A 282 6.79 19.69 13.41
CA ILE A 282 5.86 19.23 12.38
C ILE A 282 4.64 18.58 13.06
N PRO A 283 3.46 18.55 12.43
CA PRO A 283 2.35 17.76 12.95
C PRO A 283 2.72 16.27 12.91
N PRO A 284 2.08 15.43 13.74
CA PRO A 284 2.16 13.99 13.57
C PRO A 284 1.80 13.60 12.14
N ILE A 285 2.61 12.76 11.50
CA ILE A 285 2.39 12.30 10.12
C ILE A 285 1.89 10.86 10.15
N GLY A 286 0.85 10.58 9.36
CA GLY A 286 0.26 9.26 9.23
C GLY A 286 0.17 8.82 7.76
N ALA A 287 0.70 7.64 7.47
CA ALA A 287 0.70 6.99 6.17
C ALA A 287 -0.19 5.75 6.19
N SER A 288 -1.07 5.63 5.21
CA SER A 288 -1.86 4.42 4.99
C SER A 288 -1.68 4.02 3.53
N PRO A 289 -0.54 3.39 3.19
CA PRO A 289 -0.43 2.73 1.90
C PRO A 289 -1.48 1.63 1.81
N ASP A 290 -1.91 1.29 0.60
CA ASP A 290 -2.94 0.27 0.39
C ASP A 290 -2.44 -1.13 0.78
N ALA A 291 -1.12 -1.36 0.70
CA ALA A 291 -0.46 -2.55 1.26
C ALA A 291 1.05 -2.30 1.46
N LEU A 292 1.73 -3.29 2.03
CA LEU A 292 3.17 -3.49 1.88
C LEU A 292 3.40 -4.72 0.99
N ILE A 293 4.51 -4.77 0.27
CA ILE A 293 4.96 -5.96 -0.46
C ILE A 293 6.37 -6.32 -0.03
N THR A 294 6.59 -7.59 0.30
CA THR A 294 7.88 -8.13 0.72
C THR A 294 8.42 -9.07 -0.35
N HIS A 295 9.55 -8.70 -0.94
CA HIS A 295 10.29 -9.49 -1.92
C HIS A 295 11.37 -10.34 -1.24
N HIS A 296 11.57 -11.57 -1.72
CA HIS A 296 12.64 -12.44 -1.27
C HIS A 296 13.81 -12.36 -2.26
N LEU A 297 14.71 -11.40 -2.05
CA LEU A 297 15.82 -11.12 -2.96
C LEU A 297 16.97 -12.10 -2.72
N HIS A 298 17.42 -12.76 -3.79
CA HIS A 298 18.58 -13.63 -3.72
C HIS A 298 19.86 -12.81 -3.95
N ILE A 299 20.75 -12.83 -2.96
CA ILE A 299 22.06 -12.21 -3.03
C ILE A 299 23.09 -13.31 -3.26
N THR A 300 23.85 -13.23 -4.35
CA THR A 300 24.89 -14.21 -4.68
C THR A 300 26.25 -13.76 -4.18
N HIS A 301 27.18 -14.70 -3.98
CA HIS A 301 28.58 -14.34 -3.69
C HIS A 301 29.21 -13.47 -4.80
N ALA A 302 28.80 -13.67 -6.06
CA ALA A 302 29.23 -12.85 -7.19
C ALA A 302 28.76 -11.39 -7.08
N ASP A 303 27.54 -11.17 -6.57
CA ASP A 303 27.03 -9.80 -6.32
C ASP A 303 27.85 -9.07 -5.29
N ILE A 304 28.15 -9.74 -4.18
CA ILE A 304 28.96 -9.19 -3.08
C ILE A 304 30.36 -8.85 -3.60
N GLN A 305 30.98 -9.76 -4.36
CA GLN A 305 32.32 -9.52 -4.92
C GLN A 305 32.31 -8.36 -5.91
N THR A 306 31.34 -8.29 -6.82
CA THR A 306 31.21 -7.19 -7.78
C THR A 306 31.07 -5.84 -7.07
N ALA A 307 30.20 -5.76 -6.06
CA ALA A 307 30.02 -4.53 -5.28
C ALA A 307 31.26 -4.15 -4.47
N ARG A 308 32.03 -5.13 -3.98
CA ARG A 308 33.30 -4.90 -3.29
C ARG A 308 34.34 -4.34 -4.27
N ASP A 309 34.46 -4.92 -5.46
CA ASP A 309 35.39 -4.45 -6.49
C ASP A 309 35.06 -3.02 -6.93
N GLU A 310 33.77 -2.71 -7.13
CA GLU A 310 33.29 -1.35 -7.41
C GLU A 310 33.62 -0.36 -6.28
N LEU A 311 33.44 -0.77 -5.03
CA LEU A 311 33.74 0.06 -3.86
C LEU A 311 35.25 0.38 -3.75
N HIS A 312 36.12 -0.59 -4.04
CA HIS A 312 37.57 -0.44 -3.97
C HIS A 312 38.22 0.16 -5.22
N ALA A 313 37.50 0.23 -6.36
CA ALA A 313 37.99 0.91 -7.56
C ALA A 313 38.13 2.44 -7.35
N SER A 314 37.44 3.01 -6.37
CA SER A 314 37.70 4.36 -5.88
C SER A 314 39.01 4.36 -5.10
N ALA A 315 40.03 5.12 -5.54
CA ALA A 315 41.40 5.08 -5.00
C ALA A 315 41.56 5.43 -3.50
N ALA A 316 40.48 5.75 -2.79
CA ALA A 316 40.46 6.03 -1.36
C ALA A 316 39.87 4.85 -0.56
N ALA A 317 40.33 4.65 0.67
CA ALA A 317 39.72 3.68 1.57
C ALA A 317 38.22 4.01 1.77
N PRO A 318 37.31 3.03 1.63
CA PRO A 318 35.88 3.30 1.71
C PRO A 318 35.47 3.71 3.11
N THR A 319 34.72 4.80 3.21
CA THR A 319 34.11 5.25 4.46
C THR A 319 32.89 4.37 4.80
N PRO A 320 32.44 4.32 6.07
CA PRO A 320 31.22 3.60 6.44
C PRO A 320 30.00 3.99 5.59
N ASP A 321 29.85 5.28 5.27
CA ASP A 321 28.75 5.77 4.44
C ASP A 321 28.87 5.31 2.99
N ALA A 322 30.08 5.29 2.42
CA ALA A 322 30.32 4.75 1.09
C ALA A 322 29.97 3.24 1.04
N THR A 323 30.32 2.49 2.09
CA THR A 323 30.03 1.07 2.20
C THR A 323 28.51 0.81 2.31
N ARG A 324 27.77 1.59 3.12
CA ARG A 324 26.31 1.50 3.18
C ARG A 324 25.64 1.89 1.86
N ALA A 325 26.17 2.90 1.17
CA ALA A 325 25.68 3.29 -0.15
C ALA A 325 25.87 2.16 -1.17
N ALA A 326 27.04 1.49 -1.16
CA ALA A 326 27.30 0.32 -2.00
C ALA A 326 26.37 -0.87 -1.67
N ALA A 327 26.11 -1.12 -0.37
CA ALA A 327 25.14 -2.13 0.07
C ALA A 327 23.72 -1.85 -0.45
N ARG A 328 23.25 -0.60 -0.35
CA ARG A 328 21.94 -0.17 -0.92
C ARG A 328 21.90 -0.34 -2.44
N ALA A 329 22.99 0.01 -3.14
CA ALA A 329 23.09 -0.18 -4.58
C ALA A 329 23.02 -1.66 -4.98
N LEU A 330 23.66 -2.56 -4.21
CA LEU A 330 23.55 -4.01 -4.40
C LEU A 330 22.11 -4.50 -4.22
N LEU A 331 21.43 -4.13 -3.12
CA LEU A 331 20.02 -4.50 -2.89
C LEU A 331 19.12 -4.01 -4.02
N ARG A 332 19.35 -2.79 -4.50
CA ARG A 332 18.60 -2.24 -5.63
C ARG A 332 18.80 -3.06 -6.91
N ARG A 333 20.03 -3.46 -7.24
CA ARG A 333 20.29 -4.35 -8.39
C ARG A 333 19.59 -5.70 -8.24
N ALA A 334 19.62 -6.28 -7.04
CA ALA A 334 18.93 -7.54 -6.76
C ALA A 334 17.41 -7.41 -6.93
N LEU A 335 16.81 -6.30 -6.45
CA LEU A 335 15.40 -5.97 -6.64
C LEU A 335 15.05 -5.78 -8.12
N GLU A 336 15.89 -5.09 -8.88
CA GLU A 336 15.69 -4.87 -10.31
C GLU A 336 15.69 -6.20 -11.07
N ARG A 337 16.62 -7.13 -10.77
CA ARG A 337 16.62 -8.48 -11.35
C ARG A 337 15.38 -9.28 -10.99
N HIS A 338 14.97 -9.27 -9.72
CA HIS A 338 13.73 -9.90 -9.25
C HIS A 338 12.52 -9.39 -10.04
N THR A 339 12.48 -8.08 -10.25
CA THR A 339 11.38 -7.42 -10.98
C THR A 339 11.41 -7.72 -12.48
N GLN A 340 12.59 -7.80 -13.09
CA GLN A 340 12.74 -8.19 -14.49
C GLN A 340 12.27 -9.63 -14.72
N ALA A 341 12.56 -10.55 -13.80
CA ALA A 341 12.07 -11.92 -13.86
C ALA A 341 10.53 -11.97 -13.78
N ALA A 342 9.94 -11.19 -12.87
CA ALA A 342 8.48 -11.01 -12.79
C ALA A 342 7.90 -10.44 -14.09
N ALA A 343 8.48 -9.36 -14.62
CA ALA A 343 8.03 -8.72 -15.86
C ALA A 343 8.11 -9.66 -17.08
N ALA A 344 9.16 -10.48 -17.17
CA ALA A 344 9.36 -11.44 -18.25
C ALA A 344 8.24 -12.49 -18.31
N ALA A 345 7.70 -12.90 -17.15
CA ALA A 345 6.56 -13.83 -17.08
C ALA A 345 5.26 -13.27 -17.70
N TRP A 346 5.17 -11.94 -17.84
CA TRP A 346 4.01 -11.22 -18.39
C TRP A 346 4.27 -10.61 -19.78
N ALA A 347 5.45 -10.83 -20.35
CA ALA A 347 5.79 -10.34 -21.69
C ALA A 347 4.92 -11.02 -22.77
N PRO A 348 4.58 -10.33 -23.88
CA PRO A 348 3.80 -10.92 -24.96
C PRO A 348 4.48 -12.17 -25.53
N GLY A 349 3.86 -13.34 -25.37
CA GLY A 349 4.40 -14.63 -25.80
C GLY A 349 4.94 -15.52 -24.67
N GLY A 350 5.11 -14.98 -23.47
CA GLY A 350 5.24 -15.79 -22.26
C GLY A 350 3.86 -16.32 -21.87
N ALA A 351 3.66 -17.63 -21.92
CA ALA A 351 2.55 -18.21 -21.17
C ALA A 351 2.84 -17.94 -19.69
N PRO A 352 1.92 -17.34 -18.92
CA PRO A 352 2.12 -17.21 -17.48
C PRO A 352 2.31 -18.64 -16.96
N ALA A 353 3.46 -18.91 -16.35
CA ALA A 353 3.68 -20.17 -15.66
C ALA A 353 2.56 -20.25 -14.62
N ALA A 354 1.65 -21.21 -14.78
CA ALA A 354 0.59 -21.41 -13.80
C ALA A 354 1.27 -21.56 -12.42
N PRO A 355 0.80 -20.85 -11.37
CA PRO A 355 1.31 -21.09 -10.04
C PRO A 355 1.15 -22.60 -9.79
N ALA A 356 2.25 -23.26 -9.42
CA ALA A 356 2.21 -24.68 -9.12
C ALA A 356 1.26 -24.85 -7.93
N ALA A 357 0.01 -25.21 -8.20
CA ALA A 357 -0.94 -25.56 -7.17
C ALA A 357 -0.35 -26.77 -6.45
N GLY A 358 0.09 -26.57 -5.21
CA GLY A 358 0.54 -27.63 -4.31
C GLY A 358 -0.64 -28.52 -3.94
N ASN A 359 -1.16 -29.29 -4.89
CA ASN A 359 -2.10 -30.35 -4.61
C ASN A 359 -1.30 -31.51 -4.03
N GLY A 360 -1.27 -31.57 -2.70
CA GLY A 360 -0.85 -32.74 -1.96
C GLY A 360 -1.82 -33.90 -2.20
N THR A 361 -1.63 -34.63 -3.30
CA THR A 361 -2.15 -35.99 -3.44
C THR A 361 -0.97 -36.95 -3.37
N SER A 362 -0.83 -37.59 -2.22
CA SER A 362 0.05 -38.72 -2.00
C SER A 362 -0.46 -39.92 -2.79
N SER A 363 0.23 -40.31 -3.88
CA SER A 363 0.45 -41.73 -4.24
C SER A 363 1.28 -41.92 -5.53
N SER A 364 2.25 -42.84 -5.40
CA SER A 364 2.92 -43.67 -6.41
C SER A 364 3.69 -43.04 -7.58
N SER A 365 5.03 -43.04 -7.40
CA SER A 365 6.05 -43.53 -8.35
C SER A 365 5.72 -43.50 -9.85
N SER A 366 6.16 -42.46 -10.55
CA SER A 366 6.71 -42.60 -11.91
C SER A 366 7.77 -41.53 -12.17
N SER A 367 8.95 -41.99 -12.57
CA SER A 367 10.14 -41.19 -12.88
C SER A 367 10.01 -40.54 -14.25
N GLY A 368 9.51 -39.30 -14.28
CA GLY A 368 9.57 -38.41 -15.44
C GLY A 368 10.39 -37.18 -15.09
N SER A 369 11.63 -37.11 -15.59
CA SER A 369 12.49 -35.93 -15.49
C SER A 369 11.88 -34.79 -16.32
N SER A 370 11.17 -33.88 -15.64
CA SER A 370 10.87 -32.56 -16.18
C SER A 370 11.76 -31.55 -15.49
N THR A 371 12.57 -30.84 -16.28
CA THR A 371 13.35 -29.68 -15.85
C THR A 371 12.37 -28.53 -15.59
N SER A 372 11.69 -28.58 -14.44
CA SER A 372 10.84 -27.51 -13.93
C SER A 372 11.73 -26.39 -13.42
N THR A 373 11.61 -25.21 -14.03
CA THR A 373 12.23 -23.95 -13.61
C THR A 373 11.38 -23.20 -12.58
N ALA A 374 10.48 -23.87 -11.85
CA ALA A 374 9.72 -23.22 -10.78
C ALA A 374 10.69 -22.86 -9.64
N PRO A 375 10.99 -21.57 -9.41
CA PRO A 375 11.99 -21.19 -8.45
C PRO A 375 11.34 -21.18 -7.07
N TYR A 376 11.62 -22.22 -6.29
CA TYR A 376 11.63 -22.19 -4.82
C TYR A 376 10.28 -21.82 -4.13
N ASP A 377 9.50 -22.84 -3.77
CA ASP A 377 8.33 -22.72 -2.89
C ASP A 377 8.73 -22.27 -1.46
N ALA A 378 7.79 -21.75 -0.66
CA ALA A 378 7.97 -21.39 0.74
C ALA A 378 8.60 -22.51 1.58
N SER A 379 8.38 -23.78 1.22
CA SER A 379 9.06 -24.94 1.82
C SER A 379 10.59 -24.93 1.61
N TYR A 380 11.09 -24.40 0.49
CA TYR A 380 12.52 -24.29 0.19
C TYR A 380 13.28 -23.42 1.20
N TYR A 381 12.64 -22.37 1.71
CA TYR A 381 13.23 -21.47 2.71
C TYR A 381 13.16 -22.03 4.13
N ARG A 382 12.24 -22.97 4.40
CA ARG A 382 12.13 -23.66 5.70
C ARG A 382 13.24 -24.70 5.89
N ASP A 383 13.65 -25.37 4.81
CA ASP A 383 14.58 -26.50 4.87
C ASP A 383 16.06 -26.11 4.69
N ARG A 384 16.35 -24.90 4.23
CA ARG A 384 17.73 -24.40 4.13
C ARG A 384 17.98 -23.33 5.19
N SER A 385 18.97 -23.59 6.03
CA SER A 385 19.56 -22.66 7.01
C SER A 385 20.27 -21.48 6.34
N LEU A 386 19.60 -20.77 5.43
CA LEU A 386 20.10 -19.54 4.84
C LEU A 386 19.78 -18.39 5.81
N PRO A 387 20.71 -17.46 6.06
CA PRO A 387 20.41 -16.26 6.83
C PRO A 387 19.23 -15.52 6.18
N LEU A 388 18.11 -15.46 6.89
CA LEU A 388 16.94 -14.66 6.55
C LEU A 388 17.01 -13.39 7.38
N TYR A 389 17.28 -12.26 6.74
CA TYR A 389 17.21 -10.96 7.39
C TYR A 389 15.76 -10.49 7.36
N ASP A 390 15.09 -10.54 8.51
CA ASP A 390 13.64 -10.32 8.66
C ASP A 390 13.27 -8.85 8.94
N SER A 391 14.25 -7.97 9.23
CA SER A 391 13.97 -6.61 9.70
C SER A 391 14.47 -5.49 8.77
N GLY A 392 13.62 -5.11 7.81
CA GLY A 392 13.72 -3.85 7.04
C GLY A 392 14.96 -3.74 6.14
N THR A 393 15.01 -2.69 5.32
CA THR A 393 16.20 -2.42 4.49
C THR A 393 17.44 -2.11 5.34
N GLY A 394 17.26 -1.61 6.56
CA GLY A 394 18.36 -1.24 7.47
C GLY A 394 19.26 -2.42 7.86
N GLU A 395 18.71 -3.50 8.41
CA GLU A 395 19.50 -4.65 8.86
C GLU A 395 20.24 -5.31 7.67
N ALA A 396 19.55 -5.47 6.55
CA ALA A 396 20.14 -6.02 5.33
C ALA A 396 21.28 -5.14 4.79
N VAL A 397 21.13 -3.81 4.86
CA VAL A 397 22.18 -2.86 4.48
C VAL A 397 23.39 -2.97 5.41
N GLU A 398 23.18 -3.05 6.73
CA GLU A 398 24.30 -3.18 7.68
C GLU A 398 25.02 -4.51 7.54
N TRP A 399 24.29 -5.63 7.34
CA TRP A 399 24.90 -6.92 7.04
C TRP A 399 25.73 -6.87 5.75
N LEU A 400 25.15 -6.37 4.65
CA LEU A 400 25.86 -6.22 3.39
C LEU A 400 27.07 -5.29 3.54
N ALA A 401 26.94 -4.20 4.29
CA ALA A 401 28.04 -3.27 4.52
C ALA A 401 29.21 -3.97 5.24
N ALA A 402 28.92 -4.80 6.24
CA ALA A 402 29.94 -5.61 6.91
C ALA A 402 30.61 -6.61 5.95
N GLN A 403 29.85 -7.24 5.04
CA GLN A 403 30.41 -8.12 4.01
C GLN A 403 31.31 -7.36 3.03
N LEU A 404 30.92 -6.15 2.62
CA LEU A 404 31.68 -5.33 1.68
C LEU A 404 32.96 -4.78 2.28
N GLY A 405 32.97 -4.41 3.57
CA GLY A 405 34.14 -3.88 4.29
C GLY A 405 35.25 -4.90 4.60
N GLY A 406 35.10 -6.16 4.18
CA GLY A 406 36.13 -7.21 4.40
C GLY A 406 36.23 -7.72 5.84
N GLY A 407 35.29 -7.32 6.71
CA GLY A 407 35.28 -7.67 8.13
C GLY A 407 34.58 -8.99 8.43
N ALA A 408 35.13 -10.12 8.00
CA ALA A 408 34.63 -11.43 8.44
C ALA A 408 34.66 -11.58 9.98
N ALA A 409 35.61 -10.91 10.65
CA ALA A 409 35.71 -10.85 12.11
C ALA A 409 34.71 -9.90 12.79
N ALA A 410 34.17 -8.90 12.07
CA ALA A 410 33.26 -7.91 12.63
C ALA A 410 31.79 -8.42 12.66
N ALA A 411 31.38 -9.21 11.68
CA ALA A 411 30.05 -9.83 11.66
C ALA A 411 29.84 -10.82 12.82
N ALA A 412 30.90 -11.52 13.26
CA ALA A 412 30.87 -12.38 14.43
C ALA A 412 30.83 -11.59 15.76
N ALA A 413 31.31 -10.35 15.78
CA ALA A 413 31.36 -9.49 16.96
C ALA A 413 30.09 -8.63 17.16
N ALA A 414 29.31 -8.40 16.10
CA ALA A 414 28.14 -7.52 16.14
C ALA A 414 26.93 -8.09 16.92
N GLY A 415 27.01 -9.31 17.46
CA GLY A 415 25.94 -9.88 18.28
C GLY A 415 24.59 -10.03 17.59
N VAL A 416 24.53 -9.86 16.26
CA VAL A 416 23.35 -10.17 15.45
C VAL A 416 23.13 -11.66 15.62
N GLN A 417 22.14 -12.00 16.44
CA GLN A 417 21.80 -13.37 16.80
C GLN A 417 21.19 -14.02 15.55
N LEU A 418 22.06 -14.51 14.66
CA LEU A 418 21.68 -15.36 13.53
C LEU A 418 20.85 -16.50 14.11
N GLY A 419 19.59 -16.60 13.69
CA GLY A 419 18.66 -17.59 14.22
C GLY A 419 19.29 -18.99 14.27
N GLY A 420 19.38 -19.53 15.48
CA GLY A 420 19.61 -20.95 15.80
C GLY A 420 20.73 -21.68 15.06
N SER A 421 21.94 -21.66 15.61
CA SER A 421 22.98 -22.64 15.25
C SER A 421 22.59 -24.05 15.74
N VAL A 422 22.34 -24.98 14.82
CA VAL A 422 22.28 -26.43 15.08
C VAL A 422 23.70 -27.01 14.99
N PRO A 423 24.10 -27.96 15.86
CA PRO A 423 25.46 -28.49 15.87
C PRO A 423 25.78 -29.30 14.62
N ALA A 424 27.02 -29.16 14.13
CA ALA A 424 27.53 -29.88 12.97
C ALA A 424 27.47 -31.40 13.17
N PRO A 425 27.10 -32.19 12.15
CA PRO A 425 27.21 -33.64 12.23
C PRO A 425 28.68 -34.05 12.09
N SER A 426 29.21 -34.68 13.13
CA SER A 426 30.46 -35.41 13.10
C SER A 426 30.30 -36.69 12.26
N GLY A 427 30.68 -36.61 10.98
CA GLY A 427 30.69 -37.74 10.05
C GLY A 427 32.10 -38.15 9.64
N SER A 428 32.56 -39.28 10.18
CA SER A 428 33.79 -40.00 9.86
C SER A 428 33.95 -40.36 8.38
N GLY A 429 35.19 -40.34 7.91
CA GLY A 429 35.57 -40.50 6.51
C GLY A 429 35.29 -41.87 5.86
N HIS A 430 35.24 -41.84 4.53
CA HIS A 430 35.70 -42.91 3.66
C HIS A 430 36.16 -42.33 2.32
N SER A 431 37.40 -42.63 1.98
CA SER A 431 38.04 -42.38 0.69
C SER A 431 37.52 -43.36 -0.36
N ALA A 432 37.14 -42.89 -1.54
CA ALA A 432 37.13 -43.71 -2.76
C ALA A 432 37.31 -42.81 -3.99
N GLU A 433 38.36 -43.09 -4.73
CA GLU A 433 38.69 -42.54 -6.04
C GLU A 433 37.65 -42.97 -7.08
N GLY A 434 37.31 -42.07 -8.02
CA GLY A 434 36.43 -42.39 -9.13
C GLY A 434 36.40 -41.26 -10.15
N ALA A 435 37.29 -41.33 -11.13
CA ALA A 435 37.31 -40.46 -12.30
C ALA A 435 36.08 -40.71 -13.18
N GLY A 436 35.32 -39.66 -13.48
CA GLY A 436 34.17 -39.71 -14.38
C GLY A 436 33.87 -38.33 -14.94
N ALA A 437 34.41 -38.05 -16.13
CA ALA A 437 34.05 -36.89 -16.93
C ALA A 437 32.61 -37.02 -17.41
N GLY A 438 31.72 -36.16 -16.88
CA GLY A 438 30.32 -36.06 -17.30
C GLY A 438 29.89 -34.60 -17.26
N GLY A 439 30.03 -33.91 -18.38
CA GLY A 439 29.52 -32.56 -18.59
C GLY A 439 28.00 -32.56 -18.65
N GLY A 440 27.36 -32.42 -17.49
CA GLY A 440 25.94 -32.08 -17.37
C GLY A 440 25.83 -30.61 -17.00
N GLY A 441 25.21 -29.80 -17.87
CA GLY A 441 24.94 -28.39 -17.63
C GLY A 441 24.07 -28.21 -16.38
N SER A 442 24.73 -27.98 -15.25
CA SER A 442 24.11 -27.50 -14.01
C SER A 442 23.56 -26.11 -14.30
N GLY A 443 22.24 -26.00 -14.40
CA GLY A 443 21.56 -24.71 -14.46
C GLY A 443 22.07 -23.87 -13.30
N GLY A 444 22.72 -22.75 -13.61
CA GLY A 444 23.51 -21.97 -12.67
C GLY A 444 22.66 -21.32 -11.59
N GLY A 445 22.28 -22.11 -10.59
CA GLY A 445 22.01 -21.62 -9.25
C GLY A 445 23.33 -21.11 -8.72
N GLY A 446 23.68 -19.87 -9.07
CA GLY A 446 24.84 -19.19 -8.51
C GLY A 446 24.80 -19.32 -7.00
N ASP A 447 25.95 -19.52 -6.39
CA ASP A 447 26.10 -19.75 -4.96
C ASP A 447 25.42 -18.59 -4.17
N VAL A 448 24.20 -18.85 -3.68
CA VAL A 448 23.35 -17.87 -3.00
C VAL A 448 23.93 -17.65 -1.61
N ALA A 449 24.46 -16.46 -1.36
CA ALA A 449 25.03 -16.09 -0.08
C ALA A 449 23.95 -15.82 0.98
N ALA A 450 22.84 -15.16 0.58
CA ALA A 450 21.73 -14.87 1.48
C ALA A 450 20.42 -14.60 0.73
N VAL A 451 19.31 -14.67 1.47
CA VAL A 451 17.99 -14.22 1.02
C VAL A 451 17.56 -13.04 1.87
N VAL A 452 17.30 -11.90 1.23
CA VAL A 452 16.93 -10.66 1.91
C VAL A 452 15.44 -10.39 1.71
N ARG A 453 14.70 -10.16 2.80
CA ARG A 453 13.32 -9.65 2.75
C ARG A 453 13.35 -8.14 2.49
N TYR A 454 13.06 -7.75 1.25
CA TYR A 454 13.02 -6.35 0.86
C TYR A 454 11.58 -5.87 0.77
N ARG A 455 11.21 -4.93 1.64
CA ARG A 455 9.84 -4.42 1.73
C ARG A 455 9.67 -3.10 0.98
N GLU A 456 8.67 -3.05 0.11
CA GLU A 456 8.22 -1.83 -0.58
C GLU A 456 6.81 -1.43 -0.08
N ILE A 457 6.50 -0.13 -0.11
CA ILE A 457 5.10 0.31 0.03
C ILE A 457 4.33 0.03 -1.26
N VAL A 458 3.02 -0.15 -1.16
CA VAL A 458 2.13 -0.30 -2.32
C VAL A 458 1.03 0.75 -2.26
N GLU A 459 0.87 1.46 -3.37
CA GLU A 459 -0.26 2.36 -3.64
C GLU A 459 -0.98 1.89 -4.90
N VAL A 460 -2.31 1.86 -4.89
CA VAL A 460 -3.14 1.51 -6.04
C VAL A 460 -3.95 2.71 -6.54
N LYS A 461 -4.12 2.77 -7.86
CA LYS A 461 -4.93 3.77 -8.56
C LYS A 461 -5.80 3.06 -9.59
N ASN A 462 -7.06 2.83 -9.21
CA ASN A 462 -8.06 2.23 -10.06
C ASN A 462 -8.73 3.28 -10.96
N HIS A 463 -8.70 3.08 -12.27
CA HIS A 463 -9.34 3.96 -13.25
C HIS A 463 -10.80 3.55 -13.47
N CYS A 464 -11.72 4.41 -13.03
CA CYS A 464 -13.15 4.20 -13.23
C CYS A 464 -13.51 4.32 -14.72
N PRO A 465 -14.08 3.28 -15.35
CA PRO A 465 -14.46 3.33 -16.75
C PRO A 465 -15.75 4.13 -17.00
N PHE A 466 -16.51 4.44 -15.94
CA PHE A 466 -17.84 5.05 -16.09
C PHE A 466 -17.77 6.57 -16.17
N LEU A 467 -18.33 7.13 -17.24
CA LEU A 467 -18.49 8.56 -17.46
C LEU A 467 -19.96 8.94 -17.53
N TYR A 468 -20.38 9.84 -16.64
CA TYR A 468 -21.68 10.50 -16.74
C TYR A 468 -21.71 11.41 -17.98
N LYS A 469 -22.69 11.24 -18.86
CA LYS A 469 -22.90 12.09 -20.05
C LYS A 469 -24.00 13.10 -19.88
N GLY A 470 -25.03 12.77 -19.10
CA GLY A 470 -26.15 13.66 -18.90
C GLY A 470 -27.35 12.94 -18.34
N GLN A 471 -28.40 13.73 -18.20
CA GLN A 471 -29.69 13.27 -17.74
C GLN A 471 -30.75 13.88 -18.64
N ARG A 472 -31.73 13.09 -19.06
CA ARG A 472 -32.85 13.55 -19.88
C ARG A 472 -34.17 13.04 -19.33
N LYS A 473 -35.22 13.82 -19.53
CA LYS A 473 -36.59 13.41 -19.19
C LYS A 473 -36.99 12.24 -20.07
N ALA A 474 -37.41 11.12 -19.47
CA ALA A 474 -37.92 9.99 -20.21
C ALA A 474 -39.30 10.31 -20.80
N ARG A 475 -39.64 9.70 -21.97
CA ARG A 475 -40.92 9.92 -22.67
C ARG A 475 -42.14 9.48 -21.84
N LYS A 476 -41.98 8.46 -21.00
CA LYS A 476 -42.93 8.04 -19.96
C LYS A 476 -42.35 8.48 -18.62
N ARG A 477 -43.18 9.03 -17.72
CA ARG A 477 -42.80 9.60 -16.41
C ARG A 477 -41.52 8.95 -15.85
N GLY A 478 -40.40 9.68 -15.87
CA GLY A 478 -39.10 9.15 -15.47
C GLY A 478 -37.93 10.01 -15.92
N ILE A 479 -36.75 9.64 -15.46
CA ILE A 479 -35.47 10.25 -15.79
C ILE A 479 -34.59 9.16 -16.39
N ASN A 480 -34.03 9.41 -17.57
CA ASN A 480 -32.95 8.59 -18.11
C ASN A 480 -31.62 9.22 -17.72
N ILE A 481 -30.79 8.46 -17.00
CA ILE A 481 -29.41 8.83 -16.69
C ILE A 481 -28.52 8.12 -17.68
N ASP A 482 -27.76 8.89 -18.47
CA ASP A 482 -26.92 8.35 -19.52
C ASP A 482 -25.47 8.27 -19.01
N TYR A 483 -24.99 7.05 -18.77
CA TYR A 483 -23.58 6.73 -18.55
C TYR A 483 -22.98 6.10 -19.81
N VAL A 484 -21.70 6.36 -20.07
CA VAL A 484 -20.91 5.65 -21.08
C VAL A 484 -19.67 5.05 -20.45
N MET A 485 -19.19 3.96 -21.03
CA MET A 485 -17.88 3.42 -20.72
C MET A 485 -16.81 4.13 -21.55
N SER A 486 -15.79 4.63 -20.88
CA SER A 486 -14.59 5.23 -21.46
C SER A 486 -13.42 4.88 -20.57
N ASP A 487 -12.97 3.64 -20.68
CA ASP A 487 -11.74 3.19 -20.04
C ASP A 487 -10.54 3.77 -20.78
N ARG A 488 -9.83 4.72 -20.18
CA ARG A 488 -8.64 5.35 -20.78
C ARG A 488 -7.40 4.47 -20.68
N GLY A 489 -7.45 3.42 -19.87
CA GLY A 489 -6.29 2.61 -19.53
C GLY A 489 -5.54 3.11 -18.31
N ALA A 490 -4.52 2.35 -17.92
CA ALA A 490 -3.58 2.77 -16.89
C ALA A 490 -2.88 4.09 -17.30
N VAL A 491 -2.52 4.93 -16.33
CA VAL A 491 -1.81 6.19 -16.62
C VAL A 491 -0.48 5.91 -17.30
N ALA A 492 -0.10 6.79 -18.22
CA ALA A 492 1.11 6.58 -18.98
C ALA A 492 2.40 6.79 -18.17
N SER A 493 2.33 7.70 -17.20
CA SER A 493 3.42 8.12 -16.32
C SER A 493 2.88 8.38 -14.91
N LEU A 494 3.77 8.37 -13.92
CA LEU A 494 3.43 8.80 -12.57
C LEU A 494 3.01 10.27 -12.59
N TRP A 495 1.91 10.59 -11.90
CA TRP A 495 1.44 11.96 -11.81
C TRP A 495 2.21 12.71 -10.70
N PRO A 496 2.78 13.92 -10.91
CA PRO A 496 3.57 14.59 -9.88
C PRO A 496 2.81 14.84 -8.57
N LEU A 497 1.48 15.00 -8.60
CA LEU A 497 0.66 15.10 -7.39
C LEU A 497 0.68 13.85 -6.50
N TRP A 498 1.14 12.69 -6.99
CA TRP A 498 1.27 11.47 -6.21
C TRP A 498 2.63 11.31 -5.54
N VAL A 499 3.67 11.98 -6.05
CA VAL A 499 5.03 11.90 -5.51
C VAL A 499 5.09 12.22 -4.00
N PRO A 500 4.49 13.32 -3.50
CA PRO A 500 4.57 13.62 -2.07
C PRO A 500 3.93 12.55 -1.19
N GLN A 501 2.81 11.99 -1.61
CA GLN A 501 2.13 10.93 -0.88
C GLN A 501 3.01 9.68 -0.80
N LEU A 502 3.61 9.29 -1.93
CA LEU A 502 4.51 8.14 -2.00
C LEU A 502 5.78 8.35 -1.17
N GLN A 503 6.44 9.51 -1.27
CA GLN A 503 7.62 9.82 -0.47
C GLN A 503 7.32 9.80 1.03
N ALA A 504 6.18 10.34 1.46
CA ALA A 504 5.77 10.27 2.87
C ALA A 504 5.39 8.85 3.32
N HIS A 505 4.83 8.01 2.44
CA HIS A 505 4.68 6.57 2.71
C HIS A 505 6.04 5.90 2.96
N LEU A 506 7.03 6.16 2.10
CA LEU A 506 8.38 5.61 2.23
C LEU A 506 9.04 6.03 3.54
N ALA A 507 8.93 7.31 3.90
CA ALA A 507 9.45 7.84 5.17
C ALA A 507 8.80 7.15 6.38
N ALA A 508 7.47 7.11 6.44
CA ALA A 508 6.74 6.52 7.57
C ALA A 508 6.90 4.99 7.67
N ALA A 509 7.06 4.30 6.54
CA ALA A 509 7.30 2.87 6.51
C ALA A 509 8.77 2.48 6.76
N GLY A 510 9.70 3.44 6.74
CA GLY A 510 11.13 3.17 6.72
C GLY A 510 11.58 2.40 5.47
N ALA A 511 10.85 2.53 4.37
CA ALA A 511 11.13 1.83 3.11
C ALA A 511 12.01 2.67 2.18
N ASP A 512 12.78 1.99 1.32
CA ASP A 512 13.67 2.64 0.35
C ASP A 512 13.02 2.81 -1.03
N SER A 513 11.96 2.04 -1.33
CA SER A 513 11.19 2.15 -2.57
C SER A 513 9.74 1.70 -2.40
N GLY A 514 8.92 2.08 -3.39
CA GLY A 514 7.49 1.86 -3.38
C GLY A 514 6.96 1.59 -4.79
N LEU A 515 5.91 0.78 -4.85
CA LEU A 515 5.17 0.46 -6.06
C LEU A 515 3.88 1.27 -6.12
N LEU A 516 3.62 1.91 -7.26
CA LEU A 516 2.30 2.43 -7.61
C LEU A 516 1.70 1.58 -8.73
N LEU A 517 0.60 0.89 -8.45
CA LEU A 517 -0.18 0.14 -9.42
C LEU A 517 -1.27 1.04 -10.00
N SER A 518 -1.12 1.44 -11.25
CA SER A 518 -2.22 2.02 -12.03
C SER A 518 -2.99 0.93 -12.75
N ARG A 519 -4.22 0.67 -12.34
CA ARG A 519 -5.06 -0.41 -12.87
C ARG A 519 -6.23 0.12 -13.68
N SER A 520 -6.31 -0.31 -14.93
CA SER A 520 -7.52 -0.26 -15.75
C SER A 520 -8.20 -1.63 -15.69
N LEU A 521 -9.50 -1.69 -15.94
CA LEU A 521 -10.21 -2.97 -15.98
C LEU A 521 -10.01 -3.71 -17.30
N SER A 522 -9.95 -2.97 -18.41
CA SER A 522 -10.00 -3.55 -19.76
C SER A 522 -8.73 -3.33 -20.56
N ARG A 523 -7.83 -2.47 -20.08
CA ARG A 523 -6.60 -2.09 -20.78
C ARG A 523 -5.36 -2.29 -19.91
N GLY A 524 -5.39 -3.32 -19.07
CA GLY A 524 -4.24 -3.77 -18.31
C GLY A 524 -3.82 -2.87 -17.16
N VAL A 525 -2.58 -3.08 -16.74
CA VAL A 525 -2.00 -2.40 -15.59
C VAL A 525 -0.62 -1.87 -15.92
N ARG A 526 -0.22 -0.83 -15.19
CA ARG A 526 1.16 -0.34 -15.15
C ARG A 526 1.61 -0.23 -13.71
N VAL A 527 2.74 -0.82 -13.39
CA VAL A 527 3.40 -0.72 -12.09
C VAL A 527 4.57 0.23 -12.22
N PHE A 528 4.54 1.31 -11.45
CA PHE A 528 5.63 2.26 -11.35
C PHE A 528 6.42 1.97 -10.08
N ARG A 529 7.76 2.02 -10.15
CA ARG A 529 8.60 2.05 -8.96
C ARG A 529 9.14 3.45 -8.75
N ILE A 530 9.07 3.92 -7.50
CA ILE A 530 9.72 5.16 -7.04
C ILE A 530 10.64 4.83 -5.87
N TYR A 531 11.81 5.46 -5.84
CA TYR A 531 12.76 5.34 -4.73
C TYR A 531 12.60 6.53 -3.77
N ARG A 532 12.91 6.31 -2.50
CA ARG A 532 12.94 7.36 -1.49
C ARG A 532 14.01 8.38 -1.86
N ASP A 533 13.63 9.65 -1.85
CA ASP A 533 14.54 10.77 -2.05
C ASP A 533 14.59 11.56 -0.74
N ASP A 534 15.63 11.32 0.05
CA ASP A 534 15.80 11.95 1.36
C ASP A 534 15.99 13.46 1.26
N ALA A 535 16.61 13.96 0.19
CA ALA A 535 16.76 15.39 0.00
C ALA A 535 15.43 16.06 -0.41
N TYR A 536 14.56 15.36 -1.14
CA TYR A 536 13.17 15.80 -1.37
C TYR A 536 12.37 15.82 -0.05
N LEU A 537 12.52 14.81 0.80
CA LEU A 537 11.85 14.72 2.10
C LEU A 537 12.31 15.84 3.05
N THR A 538 13.60 16.17 3.08
CA THR A 538 14.13 17.34 3.79
C THR A 538 13.45 18.64 3.36
N GLU A 539 13.37 18.89 2.05
CA GLU A 539 12.66 20.08 1.54
C GLU A 539 11.16 20.04 1.87
N ALA A 540 10.50 18.88 1.70
CA ALA A 540 9.08 18.72 1.98
C ALA A 540 8.75 18.98 3.46
N PHE A 541 9.55 18.46 4.38
CA PHE A 541 9.34 18.67 5.82
C PHE A 541 9.68 20.09 6.26
N ALA A 542 10.57 20.80 5.57
CA ALA A 542 10.76 22.24 5.79
C ALA A 542 9.47 23.03 5.51
N TRP A 543 8.76 22.75 4.42
CA TRP A 543 7.46 23.38 4.11
C TRP A 543 6.37 23.01 5.11
N VAL A 544 6.32 21.74 5.54
CA VAL A 544 5.38 21.27 6.56
C VAL A 544 5.65 21.92 7.92
N ARG A 545 6.93 22.12 8.28
CA ARG A 545 7.35 22.87 9.46
C ARG A 545 6.91 24.33 9.37
N GLU A 546 7.05 24.98 8.22
CA GLU A 546 6.54 26.34 8.01
C GLU A 546 5.02 26.41 8.22
N LEU A 547 4.26 25.46 7.67
CA LEU A 547 2.82 25.36 7.92
C LEU A 547 2.52 25.19 9.41
N GLN A 548 3.23 24.30 10.09
CA GLN A 548 2.97 23.98 11.49
C GLN A 548 3.29 25.15 12.42
N VAL A 549 4.53 25.63 12.38
CA VAL A 549 5.05 26.66 13.30
C VAL A 549 4.53 28.04 12.91
N GLY A 550 4.44 28.33 11.62
CA GLY A 550 4.04 29.64 11.09
C GLY A 550 2.53 29.87 11.14
N HIS A 551 1.72 28.82 11.06
CA HIS A 551 0.27 28.95 10.88
C HIS A 551 -0.54 28.15 11.91
N VAL A 552 -0.37 26.82 11.96
CA VAL A 552 -1.20 25.96 12.82
C VAL A 552 -1.03 26.30 14.30
N ALA A 553 0.21 26.39 14.78
CA ALA A 553 0.53 26.70 16.18
C ALA A 553 0.05 28.11 16.58
N ARG A 554 0.07 29.06 15.64
CA ARG A 554 -0.37 30.45 15.85
C ARG A 554 -1.87 30.64 15.64
N LYS A 555 -2.56 29.64 15.08
CA LYS A 555 -3.97 29.72 14.64
C LYS A 555 -4.20 30.87 13.63
N GLU A 556 -3.21 31.10 12.77
CA GLU A 556 -3.26 32.12 11.72
C GLU A 556 -3.30 31.44 10.34
N PRO A 557 -4.36 31.62 9.53
CA PRO A 557 -4.45 30.97 8.23
C PRO A 557 -3.36 31.49 7.28
N PRO A 558 -2.76 30.62 6.44
CA PRO A 558 -1.66 30.99 5.54
C PRO A 558 -2.05 31.90 4.38
N GLY A 559 -3.34 32.04 4.08
CA GLY A 559 -3.83 32.81 2.93
C GLY A 559 -3.75 32.02 1.62
N PRO A 560 -4.05 32.63 0.48
CA PRO A 560 -4.03 31.96 -0.83
C PRO A 560 -2.61 31.85 -1.40
N ASP A 561 -2.27 30.69 -1.96
CA ASP A 561 -0.95 30.42 -2.58
C ASP A 561 0.25 30.84 -1.70
N PRO A 562 0.29 30.47 -0.40
CA PRO A 562 1.25 31.02 0.58
C PRO A 562 2.72 30.75 0.19
N TRP A 563 2.99 29.63 -0.47
CA TRP A 563 4.35 29.21 -0.82
C TRP A 563 4.84 29.79 -2.15
N ALA A 564 3.95 30.29 -3.00
CA ALA A 564 4.27 30.62 -4.40
C ALA A 564 5.38 31.67 -4.57
N ARG A 565 5.56 32.57 -3.60
CA ARG A 565 6.59 33.62 -3.59
C ARG A 565 7.77 33.31 -2.67
N ARG A 566 7.74 32.19 -1.96
CA ARG A 566 8.82 31.80 -1.06
C ARG A 566 10.04 31.33 -1.87
N PRO A 567 11.27 31.75 -1.51
CA PRO A 567 12.48 31.24 -2.14
C PRO A 567 12.53 29.70 -2.11
N GLY A 568 13.00 29.08 -3.18
CA GLY A 568 13.14 27.63 -3.30
C GLY A 568 11.85 26.86 -3.64
N PHE A 569 10.66 27.43 -3.46
CA PHE A 569 9.41 26.69 -3.71
C PHE A 569 9.25 26.27 -5.18
N LYS A 570 9.66 27.13 -6.12
CA LYS A 570 9.65 26.80 -7.55
C LYS A 570 10.55 25.59 -7.86
N ASP A 571 11.71 25.52 -7.22
CA ASP A 571 12.67 24.44 -7.42
C ASP A 571 12.15 23.14 -6.79
N PHE A 572 11.52 23.22 -5.62
CA PHE A 572 10.80 22.11 -5.00
C PHE A 572 9.69 21.54 -5.90
N VAL A 573 8.87 22.41 -6.52
CA VAL A 573 7.85 22.00 -7.49
C VAL A 573 8.48 21.34 -8.71
N ALA A 574 9.57 21.89 -9.25
CA ALA A 574 10.30 21.31 -10.37
C ALA A 574 10.89 19.93 -10.02
N ARG A 575 11.45 19.78 -8.82
CA ARG A 575 11.94 18.50 -8.28
C ARG A 575 10.84 17.47 -8.14
N THR A 576 9.65 17.88 -7.69
CA THR A 576 8.46 17.01 -7.62
C THR A 576 8.11 16.44 -9.01
N VAL A 577 8.15 17.27 -10.04
CA VAL A 577 7.92 16.83 -11.44
C VAL A 577 9.04 15.93 -11.92
N ALA A 578 10.30 16.26 -11.65
CA ALA A 578 11.45 15.46 -12.04
C ALA A 578 11.41 14.05 -11.43
N LEU A 579 11.05 13.92 -10.14
CA LEU A 579 10.85 12.62 -9.48
C LEU A 579 9.74 11.80 -10.14
N ALA A 580 8.64 12.45 -10.54
CA ALA A 580 7.57 11.76 -11.25
C ALA A 580 8.03 11.24 -12.61
N GLN A 581 8.76 12.07 -13.37
CA GLN A 581 9.32 11.72 -14.67
C GLN A 581 10.42 10.66 -14.59
N GLY A 582 11.18 10.65 -13.49
CA GLY A 582 12.24 9.67 -13.21
C GLY A 582 11.74 8.34 -12.67
N SER A 583 10.44 8.20 -12.38
CA SER A 583 9.86 6.91 -11.97
C SER A 583 9.90 5.89 -13.12
N ALA A 584 10.25 4.65 -12.79
CA ALA A 584 10.37 3.59 -13.78
C ALA A 584 9.06 2.81 -13.88
N VAL A 585 8.58 2.55 -15.11
CA VAL A 585 7.58 1.49 -15.33
C VAL A 585 8.31 0.16 -15.25
N VAL A 586 7.98 -0.64 -14.24
CA VAL A 586 8.67 -1.91 -13.99
C VAL A 586 7.90 -3.12 -14.51
N ILE A 587 6.57 -3.01 -14.62
CA ILE A 587 5.69 -4.01 -15.24
C ILE A 587 4.58 -3.28 -16.00
N GLU A 588 4.29 -3.72 -17.22
CA GLU A 588 3.13 -3.28 -18.00
C GLU A 588 2.44 -4.49 -18.63
N THR A 589 1.11 -4.57 -18.50
CA THR A 589 0.29 -5.57 -19.17
C THR A 589 -0.72 -4.91 -20.10
N ARG A 590 -1.08 -5.60 -21.19
CA ARG A 590 -2.13 -5.12 -22.13
C ARG A 590 -3.54 -5.45 -21.65
N THR A 591 -3.68 -6.53 -20.89
CA THR A 591 -4.93 -7.02 -20.31
C THR A 591 -4.80 -7.08 -18.81
N THR A 592 -5.91 -6.84 -18.11
CA THR A 592 -5.93 -6.86 -16.66
C THR A 592 -6.13 -8.30 -16.21
N PRO A 593 -5.19 -8.90 -15.46
CA PRO A 593 -5.40 -10.22 -14.89
C PRO A 593 -6.69 -10.21 -14.04
N ARG A 594 -7.56 -11.19 -14.24
CA ARG A 594 -8.66 -11.44 -13.30
C ARG A 594 -8.17 -12.40 -12.26
N VAL A 595 -8.43 -12.06 -11.00
CA VAL A 595 -8.20 -12.92 -9.87
C VAL A 595 -9.57 -13.26 -9.30
N SER A 596 -9.91 -14.54 -9.30
CA SER A 596 -11.10 -15.07 -8.66
C SER A 596 -10.90 -15.14 -7.14
N ALA A 597 -11.98 -15.46 -6.41
CA ALA A 597 -11.95 -15.54 -4.95
C ALA A 597 -11.02 -16.65 -4.42
N ASP A 598 -10.79 -17.71 -5.18
CA ASP A 598 -9.85 -18.80 -4.88
C ASP A 598 -8.40 -18.48 -5.28
N GLY A 599 -8.15 -17.28 -5.80
CA GLY A 599 -6.83 -16.84 -6.24
C GLY A 599 -6.41 -17.35 -7.62
N THR A 600 -7.28 -18.06 -8.34
CA THR A 600 -6.98 -18.49 -9.72
C THR A 600 -7.02 -17.32 -10.70
N VAL A 601 -6.20 -17.41 -11.75
CA VAL A 601 -6.10 -16.37 -12.77
C VAL A 601 -6.92 -16.77 -13.99
N GLU A 602 -7.97 -16.00 -14.28
CA GLU A 602 -8.78 -16.19 -15.48
C GLU A 602 -8.30 -15.28 -16.62
N ALA A 603 -8.05 -15.87 -17.79
CA ALA A 603 -7.83 -15.12 -19.02
C ALA A 603 -9.14 -14.49 -19.50
N VAL A 604 -9.22 -13.16 -19.50
CA VAL A 604 -10.43 -12.45 -19.92
C VAL A 604 -10.46 -12.27 -21.43
N ASN A 605 -11.29 -13.05 -22.11
CA ASN A 605 -11.64 -12.79 -23.49
C ASN A 605 -12.92 -11.93 -23.57
N GLY A 606 -12.78 -10.61 -23.73
CA GLY A 606 -13.81 -9.76 -24.34
C GLY A 606 -14.52 -8.72 -23.45
N ALA A 607 -14.86 -7.58 -24.07
CA ALA A 607 -15.51 -6.41 -23.47
C ALA A 607 -17.05 -6.53 -23.29
N GLY A 608 -17.65 -7.68 -23.60
CA GLY A 608 -19.11 -7.85 -23.65
C GLY A 608 -19.81 -7.98 -22.30
N ALA A 609 -19.10 -8.33 -21.23
CA ALA A 609 -19.70 -8.70 -19.94
C ALA A 609 -19.95 -7.54 -18.96
N PHE A 610 -19.49 -6.32 -19.26
CA PHE A 610 -19.41 -5.21 -18.29
C PHE A 610 -20.76 -4.60 -17.88
N TRP A 611 -21.84 -4.83 -18.64
CA TRP A 611 -23.14 -4.15 -18.45
C TRP A 611 -24.20 -4.97 -17.70
N LYS A 612 -23.98 -6.27 -17.48
CA LYS A 612 -24.99 -7.15 -16.91
C LYS A 612 -24.61 -7.53 -15.48
N MET A 613 -25.27 -6.92 -14.49
CA MET A 613 -25.68 -7.72 -13.33
C MET A 613 -26.78 -8.65 -13.84
N ARG A 614 -26.60 -9.96 -13.69
CA ARG A 614 -27.67 -10.92 -14.03
C ARG A 614 -28.84 -10.77 -13.06
#